data_AF-A0A250I775-F1
#
_entry.id   AF-A0A250I775-F1
#
_cell.length_a   1.000
_cell.length_b   1.000
_cell.length_c   1.000
_cell.angle_alpha   90.00
_cell.angle_beta   90.00
_cell.angle_gamma   90.00
#
_symmetry.space_group_name_H-M   'P 1'
#
loop_
_entity.id
_entity.type
_entity.pdbx_description
1 polymer ?
#
loop_
_entity_poly.entity_id
_entity_poly.type
_entity_poly.pdbx_seq_one_letter_code
_entity_poly.pdbx_strand_id
1 'polypeptide(L)'
;MGEALRTKTLSWLAALTILALLATPWILRFRQERFEKRTLASSHPFPARLVDLTRLRERLPGNLYWRMGAPTEDPNLLRWREEEEQHWNRLNGKVLSNTATEEEIHAYYAHRRRVSEDFMAFALLVLQEYGDRLSEPERGLYEQSIRMHRARLEELPQQLEEALTRKRFQDPRRTAWNRPPPR
;
A
#
# COMPACT_ATOMS: atom_id res chain seq x y z
N MET A 1 -6.78 21.37 -47.25
CA MET A 1 -7.33 21.40 -45.88
C MET A 1 -7.22 20.03 -45.18
N GLY A 2 -6.09 19.31 -45.34
CA GLY A 2 -5.98 17.89 -44.94
C GLY A 2 -4.76 17.53 -44.06
N GLU A 3 -3.73 18.38 -43.99
CA GLU A 3 -2.54 18.08 -43.18
C GLU A 3 -2.66 18.51 -41.72
N ALA A 4 -3.36 19.62 -41.44
CA ALA A 4 -3.49 20.16 -40.08
C ALA A 4 -4.37 19.30 -39.14
N LEU A 5 -5.23 18.44 -39.69
CA LEU A 5 -6.05 17.50 -38.93
C LEU A 5 -5.30 16.19 -38.63
N ARG A 6 -4.36 15.78 -39.49
CA ARG A 6 -3.58 14.54 -39.36
C ARG A 6 -2.48 14.66 -38.29
N THR A 7 -1.89 15.84 -38.14
CA THR A 7 -0.87 16.11 -37.10
C THR A 7 -1.46 16.21 -35.70
N LYS A 8 -2.70 16.71 -35.57
CA LYS A 8 -3.40 16.74 -34.27
C LYS A 8 -3.77 15.34 -33.81
N THR A 9 -4.31 14.47 -34.67
CA THR A 9 -4.68 13.10 -34.28
C THR A 9 -3.47 12.25 -33.90
N LEU A 10 -2.32 12.43 -34.56
CA LEU A 10 -1.05 11.79 -34.19
C LEU A 10 -0.52 12.26 -32.83
N SER A 11 -0.70 13.54 -32.48
CA SER A 11 -0.30 14.09 -31.18
C SER A 11 -1.13 13.54 -30.01
N TRP A 12 -2.44 13.35 -30.19
CA TRP A 12 -3.31 12.75 -29.17
C TRP A 12 -3.03 11.27 -28.94
N LEU A 13 -2.72 10.52 -30.00
CA LEU A 13 -2.33 9.11 -29.89
C LEU A 13 -0.98 8.94 -29.18
N ALA A 14 0.00 9.80 -29.47
CA ALA A 14 1.29 9.81 -28.78
C ALA A 14 1.17 10.22 -27.29
N ALA A 15 0.28 11.16 -26.96
CA ALA A 15 0.00 11.53 -25.58
C ALA A 15 -0.69 10.38 -24.81
N LEU A 16 -1.61 9.65 -25.44
CA LEU A 16 -2.29 8.50 -24.84
C LEU A 16 -1.34 7.31 -24.60
N THR A 17 -0.41 7.03 -25.51
CA THR A 17 0.59 5.96 -25.30
C THR A 17 1.59 6.32 -24.19
N ILE A 18 2.01 7.58 -24.07
CA ILE A 18 2.86 8.03 -22.96
C ILE A 18 2.10 7.93 -21.62
N LEU A 19 0.81 8.34 -21.59
CA LEU A 19 -0.01 8.22 -20.38
C LEU A 19 -0.23 6.75 -19.98
N ALA A 20 -0.46 5.87 -20.96
CA ALA A 20 -0.59 4.43 -20.73
C ALA A 20 0.71 3.79 -20.23
N LEU A 21 1.87 4.21 -20.77
CA LEU A 21 3.20 3.72 -20.36
C LEU A 21 3.63 4.22 -18.97
N LEU A 22 3.21 5.43 -18.58
CA LEU A 22 3.44 5.97 -17.22
C LEU A 22 2.45 5.39 -16.19
N ALA A 23 1.26 4.97 -16.61
CA ALA A 23 0.28 4.31 -15.75
C ALA A 23 0.56 2.81 -15.56
N THR A 24 1.29 2.16 -16.48
CA THR A 24 1.58 0.71 -16.40
C THR A 24 2.31 0.25 -15.14
N PRO A 25 3.35 0.94 -14.63
CA PRO A 25 3.96 0.57 -13.35
C PRO A 25 2.97 0.65 -12.19
N TRP A 26 2.06 1.62 -12.24
CA TRP A 26 1.09 1.89 -11.19
C TRP A 26 -0.11 0.90 -11.21
N ILE A 27 -0.59 0.52 -12.40
CA ILE A 27 -1.63 -0.51 -12.60
C ILE A 27 -1.10 -1.90 -12.24
N LEU A 28 0.15 -2.21 -12.57
CA LEU A 28 0.81 -3.46 -12.18
C LEU A 28 1.00 -3.54 -10.66
N ARG A 29 1.40 -2.43 -10.03
CA ARG A 29 1.57 -2.30 -8.57
C ARG A 29 0.23 -2.38 -7.80
N PHE A 30 -0.82 -1.74 -8.29
CA PHE A 30 -2.17 -1.81 -7.68
C PHE A 30 -2.80 -3.21 -7.84
N ARG A 31 -2.51 -3.89 -8.97
CA ARG A 31 -2.90 -5.28 -9.18
C ARG A 31 -2.16 -6.23 -8.23
N GLN A 32 -0.93 -5.90 -7.83
CA GLN A 32 -0.14 -6.65 -6.86
C GLN A 32 -0.74 -6.57 -5.44
N GLU A 33 -1.14 -5.39 -4.97
CA GLU A 33 -1.80 -5.22 -3.66
C GLU A 33 -3.15 -5.97 -3.57
N ARG A 34 -3.91 -6.04 -4.68
CA ARG A 34 -5.17 -6.81 -4.76
C ARG A 34 -4.94 -8.32 -4.88
N PHE A 35 -3.84 -8.73 -5.52
CA PHE A 35 -3.42 -10.13 -5.59
C PHE A 35 -2.92 -10.62 -4.23
N GLU A 36 -2.17 -9.80 -3.47
CA GLU A 36 -1.73 -10.06 -2.09
C GLU A 36 -2.90 -10.36 -1.15
N LYS A 37 -3.98 -9.56 -1.20
CA LYS A 37 -5.20 -9.85 -0.43
C LYS A 37 -5.85 -11.17 -0.86
N ARG A 38 -5.81 -11.52 -2.15
CA ARG A 38 -6.43 -12.74 -2.66
C ARG A 38 -5.58 -13.99 -2.40
N THR A 39 -4.26 -13.89 -2.41
CA THR A 39 -3.36 -15.01 -2.09
C THR A 39 -3.20 -15.23 -0.59
N LEU A 40 -3.33 -14.19 0.24
CA LEU A 40 -3.41 -14.34 1.70
C LEU A 40 -4.82 -14.75 2.18
N ALA A 41 -5.88 -14.37 1.46
CA ALA A 41 -7.26 -14.72 1.83
C ALA A 41 -7.80 -16.00 1.16
N SER A 42 -7.16 -16.56 0.13
CA SER A 42 -7.61 -17.79 -0.50
C SER A 42 -6.46 -18.79 -0.70
N SER A 43 -6.71 -20.02 -0.27
CA SER A 43 -5.92 -21.25 -0.36
C SER A 43 -4.67 -21.41 0.52
N HIS A 44 -4.89 -21.43 1.84
CA HIS A 44 -4.57 -22.52 2.78
C HIS A 44 -4.54 -21.93 4.19
N PRO A 45 -5.12 -22.60 5.21
CA PRO A 45 -4.82 -22.22 6.58
C PRO A 45 -3.30 -22.32 6.73
N PHE A 46 -2.63 -21.20 7.00
CA PHE A 46 -1.28 -21.22 7.56
C PHE A 46 -1.28 -22.32 8.63
N PRO A 47 -0.24 -23.16 8.73
CA PRO A 47 -0.22 -24.23 9.70
C PRO A 47 -0.10 -23.63 11.11
N ALA A 48 -1.22 -23.14 11.65
CA ALA A 48 -1.38 -22.77 13.05
C ALA A 48 -1.03 -23.95 13.98
N ARG A 49 -0.93 -25.16 13.41
CA ARG A 49 -0.48 -26.38 14.07
C ARG A 49 1.02 -26.39 14.41
N LEU A 50 1.87 -25.62 13.72
CA LEU A 50 3.34 -25.64 13.90
C LEU A 50 3.89 -24.39 14.60
N VAL A 51 3.21 -23.24 14.45
CA VAL A 51 3.66 -21.96 14.99
C VAL A 51 2.79 -21.56 16.20
N ASP A 52 3.40 -21.39 17.37
CA ASP A 52 2.71 -20.90 18.56
C ASP A 52 2.53 -19.38 18.49
N LEU A 53 1.36 -18.96 18.00
CA LEU A 53 1.00 -17.55 17.86
C LEU A 53 0.83 -16.85 19.21
N THR A 54 0.51 -17.57 20.29
CA THR A 54 0.37 -16.98 21.62
C THR A 54 1.73 -16.52 22.12
N ARG A 55 2.73 -17.40 22.05
CA ARG A 55 4.13 -17.07 22.39
C ARG A 55 4.68 -15.93 21.53
N LEU A 56 4.43 -15.95 20.23
CA LEU A 56 4.87 -14.87 19.33
C LEU A 56 4.20 -13.52 19.69
N ARG A 57 2.94 -13.53 20.15
CA ARG A 57 2.24 -12.33 20.59
C ARG A 57 2.81 -11.73 21.86
N GLU A 58 3.28 -12.56 22.78
CA GLU A 58 4.00 -12.11 23.98
C GLU A 58 5.35 -11.46 23.62
N ARG A 59 6.02 -11.97 22.58
CA ARG A 59 7.29 -11.43 22.07
C ARG A 59 7.13 -10.12 21.29
N LEU A 60 6.00 -9.93 20.62
CA LEU A 60 5.69 -8.74 19.83
C LEU A 60 4.40 -8.07 20.33
N PRO A 61 4.35 -7.57 21.58
CA PRO A 61 3.16 -6.96 22.11
C PRO A 61 2.82 -5.68 21.33
N GLY A 62 1.55 -5.52 20.97
CA GLY A 62 1.07 -4.32 20.27
C GLY A 62 1.41 -4.24 18.76
N ASN A 63 2.09 -5.24 18.21
CA ASN A 63 2.37 -5.33 16.77
C ASN A 63 1.06 -5.38 15.95
N LEU A 64 0.98 -4.60 14.87
CA LEU A 64 -0.22 -4.48 14.04
C LEU A 64 -0.64 -5.81 13.37
N TYR A 65 0.27 -6.76 13.17
CA TYR A 65 -0.05 -8.08 12.63
C TYR A 65 -1.19 -8.75 13.40
N TRP A 66 -1.20 -8.65 14.73
CA TRP A 66 -2.24 -9.29 15.55
C TRP A 66 -3.64 -8.76 15.25
N ARG A 67 -3.75 -7.46 14.97
CA ARG A 67 -5.03 -6.83 14.66
C ARG A 67 -5.39 -6.93 13.20
N MET A 68 -4.42 -7.00 12.28
CA MET A 68 -4.68 -6.88 10.84
C MET A 68 -4.49 -8.19 10.05
N GLY A 69 -3.51 -9.01 10.42
CA GLY A 69 -3.09 -10.18 9.64
C GLY A 69 -3.38 -11.53 10.30
N ALA A 70 -3.42 -11.60 11.63
CA ALA A 70 -3.67 -12.85 12.33
C ALA A 70 -5.06 -13.44 11.99
N PRO A 71 -5.18 -14.76 11.76
CA PRO A 71 -6.48 -15.41 11.59
C PRO A 71 -7.39 -15.15 12.79
N THR A 72 -8.65 -14.81 12.54
CA THR A 72 -9.65 -14.54 13.58
C THR A 72 -11.06 -14.82 13.08
N GLU A 73 -11.91 -15.30 13.97
CA GLU A 73 -13.36 -15.42 13.77
C GLU A 73 -14.14 -14.37 14.57
N ASP A 74 -13.45 -13.52 15.35
CA ASP A 74 -14.10 -12.47 16.15
C ASP A 74 -14.78 -11.43 15.22
N PRO A 75 -16.12 -11.35 15.22
CA PRO A 75 -16.84 -10.45 14.33
C PRO A 75 -16.56 -8.97 14.63
N ASN A 76 -16.20 -8.60 15.86
CA ASN A 76 -15.87 -7.22 16.20
C ASN A 76 -14.54 -6.81 15.58
N LEU A 77 -13.54 -7.69 15.65
CA LEU A 77 -12.23 -7.45 15.04
C LEU A 77 -12.33 -7.41 13.51
N LEU A 78 -13.16 -8.26 12.91
CA LEU A 78 -13.40 -8.23 11.46
C LEU A 78 -14.05 -6.91 11.01
N ARG A 79 -15.09 -6.43 11.70
CA ARG A 79 -15.68 -5.11 11.41
C ARG A 79 -14.66 -3.98 11.56
N TRP A 80 -13.85 -4.02 12.62
CA TRP A 80 -12.78 -3.04 12.81
C TRP A 80 -11.77 -3.05 11.64
N ARG A 81 -11.38 -4.24 11.14
CA ARG A 81 -10.49 -4.35 9.97
C ARG A 81 -11.10 -3.70 8.72
N GLU A 82 -12.40 -3.92 8.48
CA GLU A 82 -13.11 -3.32 7.36
C GLU A 82 -13.16 -1.79 7.47
N GLU A 83 -13.48 -1.25 8.65
CA GLU A 83 -13.51 0.18 8.91
C GLU A 83 -12.14 0.83 8.73
N GLU A 84 -11.10 0.19 9.27
CA GLU A 84 -9.70 0.62 9.17
C GLU A 84 -9.25 0.62 7.69
N GLU A 85 -9.54 -0.46 6.95
CA GLU A 85 -9.28 -0.52 5.52
C GLU A 85 -9.97 0.61 4.75
N GLN A 86 -11.26 0.84 5.03
CA GLN A 86 -12.00 1.92 4.37
C GLN A 86 -11.41 3.30 4.71
N HIS A 87 -10.98 3.52 5.95
CA HIS A 87 -10.33 4.76 6.36
C HIS A 87 -9.06 5.02 5.54
N TRP A 88 -8.14 4.06 5.49
CA TRP A 88 -6.88 4.21 4.75
C TRP A 88 -7.08 4.25 3.24
N ASN A 89 -8.08 3.55 2.70
CA ASN A 89 -8.44 3.64 1.28
C ASN A 89 -8.97 5.03 0.91
N ARG A 90 -9.81 5.64 1.75
CA ARG A 90 -10.27 7.02 1.53
C ARG A 90 -9.11 8.00 1.55
N LEU A 91 -8.20 7.86 2.53
CA LEU A 91 -7.02 8.71 2.63
C LEU A 91 -6.09 8.54 1.41
N ASN A 92 -5.85 7.31 0.98
CA ASN A 92 -5.12 7.02 -0.25
C ASN A 92 -5.76 7.69 -1.47
N GLY A 93 -7.09 7.61 -1.60
CA GLY A 93 -7.83 8.30 -2.66
C GLY A 93 -7.60 9.81 -2.65
N LYS A 94 -7.55 10.45 -1.47
CA LYS A 94 -7.19 11.88 -1.33
C LYS A 94 -5.75 12.15 -1.75
N VAL A 95 -4.80 11.32 -1.34
CA VAL A 95 -3.38 11.44 -1.70
C VAL A 95 -3.18 11.35 -3.22
N LEU A 96 -3.89 10.43 -3.88
CA LEU A 96 -3.80 10.23 -5.33
C LEU A 96 -4.50 11.31 -6.14
N SER A 97 -5.61 11.82 -5.63
CA SER A 97 -6.33 12.96 -6.23
C SER A 97 -5.70 14.31 -5.87
N ASN A 98 -4.59 14.31 -5.12
CA ASN A 98 -3.93 15.51 -4.58
C ASN A 98 -4.89 16.45 -3.82
N THR A 99 -5.90 15.88 -3.16
CA THR A 99 -6.85 16.62 -2.32
C THR A 99 -6.54 16.48 -0.83
N ALA A 100 -5.57 15.62 -0.48
CA ALA A 100 -5.10 15.46 0.89
C ALA A 100 -4.39 16.71 1.43
N THR A 101 -4.52 16.95 2.73
CA THR A 101 -3.63 17.88 3.44
C THR A 101 -2.24 17.29 3.60
N GLU A 102 -1.28 18.10 4.05
CA GLU A 102 0.10 17.65 4.25
C GLU A 102 0.16 16.64 5.40
N GLU A 103 -0.58 16.94 6.48
CA GLU A 103 -0.75 16.06 7.64
C GLU A 103 -1.39 14.73 7.24
N GLU A 104 -2.40 14.76 6.36
CA GLU A 104 -3.05 13.57 5.80
C GLU A 104 -2.07 12.72 4.97
N ILE A 105 -1.22 13.34 4.16
CA ILE A 105 -0.15 12.65 3.41
C ILE A 105 0.83 11.99 4.38
N HIS A 106 1.33 12.72 5.38
CA HIS A 106 2.25 12.17 6.36
C HIS A 106 1.63 11.02 7.16
N ALA A 107 0.39 11.16 7.62
CA ALA A 107 -0.33 10.12 8.35
C ALA A 107 -0.46 8.83 7.53
N TYR A 108 -0.82 8.96 6.25
CA TYR A 108 -0.93 7.81 5.33
C TYR A 108 0.40 7.05 5.18
N TYR A 109 1.48 7.76 4.87
CA TYR A 109 2.79 7.12 4.65
C TYR A 109 3.39 6.60 5.96
N ALA A 110 3.15 7.26 7.10
CA ALA A 110 3.54 6.76 8.42
C ALA A 110 2.80 5.45 8.77
N HIS A 111 1.50 5.37 8.49
CA HIS A 111 0.75 4.13 8.67
C HIS A 111 1.29 3.00 7.79
N ARG A 112 1.52 3.24 6.49
CA ARG A 112 2.09 2.22 5.58
C ARG A 112 3.46 1.73 6.03
N ARG A 113 4.32 2.64 6.51
CA ARG A 113 5.61 2.29 7.10
C ARG A 113 5.42 1.34 8.28
N ARG A 114 4.59 1.73 9.25
CA ARG A 114 4.32 0.94 10.46
C ARG A 114 3.78 -0.45 10.15
N VAL A 115 2.81 -0.55 9.22
CA VAL A 115 2.28 -1.85 8.79
C VAL A 115 3.39 -2.74 8.22
N SER A 116 4.27 -2.20 7.37
CA SER A 116 5.38 -2.98 6.83
C SER A 116 6.41 -3.39 7.88
N GLU A 117 6.79 -2.48 8.78
CA GLU A 117 7.75 -2.76 9.85
C GLU A 117 7.20 -3.86 10.79
N ASP A 118 5.94 -3.74 11.19
CA ASP A 118 5.30 -4.70 12.10
C ASP A 118 5.13 -6.08 11.47
N PHE A 119 4.67 -6.17 10.21
CA PHE A 119 4.52 -7.45 9.51
C PHE A 119 5.88 -8.10 9.23
N MET A 120 6.90 -7.31 8.86
CA MET A 120 8.25 -7.81 8.68
C MET A 120 8.85 -8.33 9.99
N ALA A 121 8.64 -7.62 11.11
CA ALA A 121 9.08 -8.06 12.43
C ALA A 121 8.43 -9.40 12.83
N PHE A 122 7.14 -9.57 12.56
CA PHE A 122 6.45 -10.86 12.76
C PHE A 122 7.08 -11.97 11.92
N ALA A 123 7.23 -11.76 10.60
CA ALA A 123 7.79 -12.78 9.71
C ALA A 123 9.23 -13.17 10.08
N LEU A 124 10.06 -12.19 10.45
CA LEU A 124 11.42 -12.42 10.94
C LEU A 124 11.42 -13.27 12.21
N LEU A 125 10.54 -12.96 13.16
CA LEU A 125 10.45 -13.70 14.41
C LEU A 125 9.98 -15.15 14.19
N VAL A 126 9.04 -15.37 13.28
CA VAL A 126 8.61 -16.73 12.92
C VAL A 126 9.79 -17.53 12.36
N LEU A 127 10.54 -16.96 11.41
CA LEU A 127 11.71 -17.63 10.86
C LEU A 127 12.79 -17.88 11.92
N GLN A 128 12.99 -16.95 12.84
CA GLN A 128 13.96 -17.10 13.92
C GLN A 128 13.58 -18.22 14.91
N GLU A 129 12.32 -18.30 15.33
CA GLU A 129 11.90 -19.26 16.37
C GLU A 129 11.45 -20.61 15.82
N TYR A 130 10.97 -20.66 14.57
CA TYR A 130 10.36 -21.86 13.98
C TYR A 130 10.98 -22.27 12.64
N GLY A 131 11.94 -21.52 12.09
CA GLY A 131 12.47 -21.74 10.73
C GLY A 131 12.94 -23.17 10.45
N ASP A 132 13.58 -23.84 11.42
CA ASP A 132 14.06 -25.22 11.30
C ASP A 132 12.94 -26.27 11.33
N ARG A 133 11.75 -25.89 11.80
CA ARG A 133 10.55 -26.75 11.90
C ARG A 133 9.58 -26.55 10.74
N LEU A 134 9.78 -25.48 9.97
CA LEU A 134 8.98 -25.19 8.78
C LEU A 134 9.51 -26.01 7.60
N SER A 135 8.58 -26.49 6.76
CA SER A 135 8.94 -27.00 5.44
C SER A 135 9.52 -25.87 4.57
N GLU A 136 10.26 -26.24 3.53
CA GLU A 136 10.84 -25.26 2.59
C GLU A 136 9.79 -24.33 1.96
N PRO A 137 8.60 -24.80 1.51
CA PRO A 137 7.55 -23.91 1.02
C PRO A 137 7.05 -22.92 2.08
N GLU A 138 6.84 -23.38 3.32
CA GLU A 138 6.36 -22.52 4.41
C GLU A 138 7.39 -21.45 4.79
N ARG A 139 8.67 -21.83 4.89
CA ARG A 139 9.78 -20.90 5.10
C ARG A 139 9.84 -19.86 3.98
N GLY A 140 9.71 -20.31 2.74
CA GLY A 140 9.71 -19.45 1.55
C GLY A 140 8.63 -18.37 1.56
N LEU A 141 7.45 -18.64 2.15
CA LEU A 141 6.38 -17.64 2.28
C LEU A 141 6.79 -16.48 3.20
N TYR A 142 7.41 -16.77 4.35
CA TYR A 142 7.88 -15.73 5.27
C TYR A 142 9.05 -14.94 4.68
N GLU A 143 10.00 -15.61 4.04
CA GLU A 143 11.12 -14.94 3.36
C GLU A 143 10.61 -14.01 2.25
N GLN A 144 9.60 -14.46 1.48
CA GLN A 144 8.97 -13.64 0.46
C GLN A 144 8.25 -12.43 1.07
N SER A 145 7.49 -12.62 2.16
CA SER A 145 6.84 -11.53 2.89
C SER A 145 7.86 -10.48 3.35
N ILE A 146 9.00 -10.90 3.91
CA ILE A 146 10.10 -10.01 4.32
C ILE A 146 10.64 -9.22 3.13
N ARG A 147 10.92 -9.88 1.99
CA ARG A 147 11.40 -9.20 0.78
C ARG A 147 10.42 -8.13 0.30
N MET A 148 9.12 -8.45 0.29
CA MET A 148 8.08 -7.51 -0.13
C MET A 148 7.96 -6.30 0.80
N HIS A 149 7.99 -6.52 2.12
CA HIS A 149 7.94 -5.42 3.08
C HIS A 149 9.20 -4.55 3.06
N ARG A 150 10.38 -5.15 2.86
CA ARG A 150 11.64 -4.40 2.68
C ARG A 150 11.59 -3.52 1.44
N ALA A 151 11.23 -4.08 0.28
CA ALA A 151 11.08 -3.31 -0.95
C ALA A 151 10.07 -2.16 -0.77
N ARG A 152 8.94 -2.41 -0.09
CA ARG A 152 7.96 -1.36 0.22
C ARG A 152 8.60 -0.25 1.08
N LEU A 153 9.34 -0.60 2.13
CA LEU A 153 10.00 0.38 3.01
C LEU A 153 11.05 1.23 2.30
N GLU A 154 11.78 0.64 1.37
CA GLU A 154 12.77 1.34 0.53
C GLU A 154 12.12 2.39 -0.38
N GLU A 155 10.93 2.12 -0.91
CA GLU A 155 10.22 3.03 -1.82
C GLU A 155 9.43 4.14 -1.10
N LEU A 156 9.03 3.94 0.16
CA LEU A 156 8.14 4.87 0.87
C LEU A 156 8.68 6.33 0.93
N PRO A 157 9.97 6.60 1.18
CA PRO A 157 10.49 7.96 1.23
C PRO A 157 10.29 8.71 -0.08
N GLN A 158 10.59 8.06 -1.22
CA GLN A 158 10.40 8.67 -2.53
C GLN A 158 8.93 8.97 -2.79
N GLN A 159 8.03 8.03 -2.48
CA GLN A 159 6.59 8.23 -2.69
C GLN A 159 6.01 9.36 -1.84
N LEU A 160 6.48 9.49 -0.60
CA LEU A 160 6.12 10.60 0.27
C LEU A 160 6.56 11.93 -0.36
N GLU A 161 7.82 12.03 -0.77
CA GLU A 161 8.35 13.24 -1.40
C GLU A 161 7.59 13.61 -2.68
N GLU A 162 7.26 12.63 -3.52
CA GLU A 162 6.45 12.83 -4.71
C GLU A 162 5.05 13.36 -4.38
N ALA A 163 4.39 12.81 -3.36
CA ALA A 163 3.07 13.27 -2.92
C ALA A 163 3.11 14.71 -2.38
N LEU A 164 4.09 15.03 -1.54
CA LEU A 164 4.31 16.39 -1.02
C LEU A 164 4.64 17.38 -2.14
N THR A 165 5.44 16.96 -3.12
CA THR A 165 5.77 17.77 -4.29
C THR A 165 4.54 18.08 -5.13
N ARG A 166 3.71 17.08 -5.45
CA ARG A 166 2.43 17.31 -6.15
C ARG A 166 1.54 18.29 -5.41
N LYS A 167 1.44 18.17 -4.07
CA LYS A 167 0.68 19.07 -3.22
C LYS A 167 1.19 20.52 -3.29
N ARG A 168 2.51 20.73 -3.11
CA ARG A 168 3.15 22.06 -3.18
C ARG A 168 2.88 22.77 -4.51
N PHE A 169 2.82 22.04 -5.62
CA PHE A 169 2.49 22.62 -6.93
C PHE A 169 0.99 22.89 -7.14
N GLN A 170 0.11 22.11 -6.50
CA GLN A 170 -1.34 22.20 -6.73
C GLN A 170 -2.03 23.24 -5.86
N ASP A 171 -1.61 23.40 -4.60
CA ASP A 171 -2.28 24.29 -3.64
C ASP A 171 -2.29 25.77 -4.06
N PRO A 172 -1.19 26.34 -4.61
CA PRO A 172 -1.22 27.71 -5.14
C PRO A 172 -2.17 27.86 -6.33
N ARG A 173 -2.22 26.87 -7.22
CA ARG A 173 -3.10 26.89 -8.40
C ARG A 173 -4.57 26.84 -8.00
N ARG A 174 -4.89 26.02 -6.99
CA ARG A 174 -6.24 25.93 -6.41
C ARG A 174 -6.64 27.22 -5.71
N THR A 175 -5.72 27.83 -4.98
CA THR A 175 -5.94 29.13 -4.31
C THR A 175 -6.19 30.24 -5.34
N ALA A 176 -5.40 30.28 -6.42
CA ALA A 176 -5.59 31.24 -7.51
C ALA A 176 -6.95 31.06 -8.22
N TRP A 177 -7.36 29.81 -8.47
CA TRP A 177 -8.66 29.49 -9.08
C TRP A 177 -9.85 29.92 -8.22
N ASN A 178 -9.73 29.78 -6.89
CA ASN A 178 -10.79 30.11 -5.95
C ASN A 178 -10.88 31.61 -5.61
N ARG A 179 -9.96 32.45 -6.11
CA ARG A 179 -9.99 33.90 -5.86
C ARG A 179 -11.06 34.55 -6.75
N PRO A 180 -12.05 35.28 -6.19
CA PRO A 180 -13.03 36.00 -7.00
C PRO A 180 -12.32 37.09 -7.83
N PRO A 181 -12.83 37.43 -9.03
CA PRO A 181 -12.25 38.48 -9.86
C PRO A 181 -12.24 39.81 -9.11
N PRO A 182 -11.22 40.67 -9.34
CA PRO A 182 -11.20 42.01 -8.76
C PRO A 182 -12.45 42.79 -9.19
N ARG A 183 -13.05 43.50 -8.24
CA ARG A 183 -14.22 44.37 -8.46
C ARG A 183 -13.83 45.67 -9.13
#